data_AF-A0A7C5NDW4-F1
#
_entry.id   AF-A0A7C5NDW4-F1
#
_cell.length_a   1.000
_cell.length_b   1.000
_cell.length_c   1.000
_cell.angle_alpha   90.00
_cell.angle_beta   90.00
_cell.angle_gamma   90.00
#
_symmetry.space_group_name_H-M   'P 1'
#
loop_
_entity.id
_entity.type
_entity.pdbx_description
1 polymer ?
#
loop_
_entity_poly.entity_id
_entity_poly.type
_entity_poly.pdbx_seq_one_letter_code
_entity_poly.pdbx_strand_id
1 'polypeptide(L)'
;MAITEDSRYIVGIDLGTTHTVVAYVDTRRPDAPIQELLLDQLVAPGEIDLRPLLHSLRYHPSAGELSESDRHLPWSPTELRGVPDGIVGQLARDLGAKVPGRLVASAKSWLSHTGVDRTAAILPWGAPEGVEKVSPVGASASYLAHVRDAWDHRFEDHPIAEQQVVLTVPASFDEGARALTIRAAREAGLSKVRLLEEPQAAFYDWLGRNEADIDTRVAKMHLALVVDVGGGTTDLTLIQVEMRESGPRLTRVAVGDHLMLGGDNMDLALAHDSEAKISSKGGPQKKLGAGQFTQLIQQCRSAKERLLASDAPESVKVTVLGGGRKLIGGSRSTSLTRALVHERILDGFFPDVEASARPSRKRGAIVEFGLPYVADAGITRHIAAFLDRHSDVAREAFPDGTFADGALPVPDAVLLNGGVFKGHTLAARTLEVLGRWRGGEAPERLENPAPELAVARGAVAYGL
;
A
#
# COMPACT_ATOMS: atom_id res chain seq x y z
N MET A 1 16.61 13.53 22.85
CA MET A 1 17.24 14.50 21.94
C MET A 1 16.14 15.48 21.54
N ALA A 2 16.33 16.76 21.81
CA ALA A 2 15.30 17.78 22.00
C ALA A 2 14.17 17.77 20.95
N ILE A 3 12.93 17.62 21.45
CA ILE A 3 11.69 17.89 20.73
C ILE A 3 11.70 19.39 20.42
N THR A 4 11.57 19.78 19.16
CA THR A 4 11.45 21.19 18.80
C THR A 4 10.05 21.67 19.19
N GLU A 5 9.95 22.41 20.30
CA GLU A 5 8.74 23.05 20.81
C GLU A 5 8.07 24.06 19.84
N ASP A 6 8.59 24.26 18.62
CA ASP A 6 8.22 25.39 17.74
C ASP A 6 7.37 25.05 16.50
N SER A 7 7.13 23.77 16.19
CA SER A 7 6.33 23.43 15.00
C SER A 7 4.83 23.58 15.27
N ARG A 8 4.11 24.36 14.45
CA ARG A 8 2.65 24.50 14.55
C ARG A 8 1.93 23.19 14.19
N TYR A 9 2.47 22.45 13.23
CA TYR A 9 1.87 21.20 12.79
C TYR A 9 2.84 20.02 12.95
N ILE A 10 2.29 18.86 13.31
CA ILE A 10 2.96 17.58 13.07
C ILE A 10 2.30 16.97 11.84
N VAL A 11 3.12 16.57 10.86
CA VAL A 11 2.65 16.04 9.58
C VAL A 11 3.15 14.61 9.40
N GLY A 12 2.24 13.66 9.24
CA GLY A 12 2.54 12.28 8.93
C GLY A 12 2.32 12.02 7.43
N ILE A 13 3.34 11.54 6.74
CA ILE A 13 3.27 11.19 5.31
C ILE A 13 3.48 9.68 5.18
N ASP A 14 2.45 8.99 4.71
CA ASP A 14 2.56 7.63 4.21
C ASP A 14 2.92 7.66 2.73
N LEU A 15 4.18 7.40 2.39
CA LEU A 15 4.64 7.33 0.99
C LEU A 15 4.44 5.91 0.46
N GLY A 16 3.21 5.43 0.27
CA GLY A 16 2.94 4.04 -0.13
C GLY A 16 3.29 3.71 -1.58
N THR A 17 3.38 2.41 -1.89
CA THR A 17 3.64 1.90 -3.26
C THR A 17 2.53 2.26 -4.24
N THR A 18 1.27 2.25 -3.79
CA THR A 18 0.08 2.54 -4.61
C THR A 18 -0.47 3.94 -4.37
N HIS A 19 -0.50 4.38 -3.10
CA HIS A 19 -1.01 5.68 -2.71
C HIS A 19 -0.06 6.37 -1.73
N THR A 20 0.00 7.69 -1.82
CA THR A 20 0.58 8.58 -0.82
C THR A 20 -0.56 9.24 -0.04
N VAL A 21 -0.47 9.24 1.29
CA VAL A 21 -1.51 9.75 2.19
C VAL A 21 -0.86 10.69 3.20
N VAL A 22 -1.55 11.78 3.54
CA VAL A 22 -1.04 12.81 4.44
C VAL A 22 -2.05 13.05 5.55
N ALA A 23 -1.57 13.02 6.79
CA ALA A 23 -2.33 13.39 7.98
C ALA A 23 -1.56 14.45 8.77
N TYR A 24 -2.26 15.24 9.57
CA TYR A 24 -1.65 16.27 10.39
C TYR A 24 -2.47 16.62 11.64
N VAL A 25 -1.84 17.26 12.61
CA VAL A 25 -2.50 17.85 13.78
C VAL A 25 -1.90 19.22 14.09
N ASP A 26 -2.74 20.17 14.53
CA ASP A 26 -2.32 21.50 15.01
C ASP A 26 -1.93 21.38 16.49
N THR A 27 -0.63 21.47 16.80
CA THR A 27 -0.08 21.29 18.15
C THR A 27 -0.49 22.39 19.11
N ARG A 28 -0.96 23.54 18.59
CA ARG A 28 -1.47 24.65 19.42
C ARG A 28 -2.89 24.41 19.92
N ARG A 29 -3.51 23.29 19.52
CA ARG A 29 -4.85 22.87 19.94
C ARG A 29 -4.76 21.49 20.61
N PRO A 30 -4.67 21.43 21.95
CA PRO A 30 -4.44 20.17 22.68
C PRO A 30 -5.42 19.04 22.34
N ASP A 31 -6.69 19.38 22.08
CA ASP A 31 -7.75 18.40 21.74
C ASP A 31 -8.03 18.30 20.24
N ALA A 32 -7.14 18.80 19.38
CA ALA A 32 -7.37 18.70 17.93
C ALA A 32 -7.25 17.24 17.48
N PRO A 33 -8.27 16.70 16.77
CA PRO A 33 -8.14 15.38 16.19
C PRO A 33 -7.08 15.40 15.10
N ILE A 34 -6.45 14.25 14.88
CA ILE A 34 -5.60 14.03 13.70
C ILE A 34 -6.49 14.14 12.46
N GLN A 35 -6.16 15.06 11.57
CA GLN A 35 -6.89 15.35 10.34
C GLN A 35 -6.20 14.72 9.15
N GLU A 36 -6.99 14.33 8.17
CA GLU A 36 -6.52 13.97 6.84
C GLU A 36 -6.37 15.22 5.96
N LEU A 37 -5.30 15.29 5.18
CA LEU A 37 -5.13 16.31 4.17
C LEU A 37 -5.65 15.81 2.82
N LEU A 38 -6.68 16.46 2.30
CA LEU A 38 -7.09 16.27 0.91
C LEU A 38 -6.12 17.02 -0.01
N LEU A 39 -5.65 16.35 -1.06
CA LEU A 39 -4.67 16.84 -2.01
C LEU A 39 -5.35 17.16 -3.35
N ASP A 40 -5.10 18.35 -3.89
CA ASP A 40 -5.51 18.71 -5.24
C ASP A 40 -4.82 17.80 -6.26
N GLN A 41 -5.61 17.18 -7.13
CA GLN A 41 -5.12 16.30 -8.18
C GLN A 41 -5.81 16.64 -9.49
N LEU A 42 -5.04 16.65 -10.58
CA LEU A 42 -5.62 16.61 -11.91
C LEU A 42 -6.38 15.29 -12.04
N VAL A 43 -7.70 15.37 -12.22
CA VAL A 43 -8.57 14.20 -12.44
C VAL A 43 -8.94 14.02 -13.91
N ALA A 44 -8.85 15.10 -14.68
CA ALA A 44 -8.86 15.13 -16.14
C ALA A 44 -7.98 16.29 -16.63
N PRO A 45 -7.61 16.36 -17.92
CA PRO A 45 -6.92 17.53 -18.47
C PRO A 45 -7.66 18.84 -18.13
N GLY A 46 -6.99 19.73 -17.38
CA GLY A 46 -7.53 21.02 -16.94
C GLY A 46 -8.58 20.96 -15.83
N GLU A 47 -8.84 19.78 -15.24
CA GLU A 47 -9.83 19.58 -14.17
C GLU A 47 -9.14 19.10 -12.89
N ILE A 48 -9.36 19.83 -11.79
CA ILE A 48 -8.79 19.55 -10.48
C ILE A 48 -9.91 19.11 -9.53
N ASP A 49 -9.64 18.10 -8.72
CA ASP A 49 -10.51 17.71 -7.61
C ASP A 49 -9.66 17.38 -6.36
N LEU A 50 -10.24 17.58 -5.19
CA LEU A 50 -9.65 17.24 -3.91
C LEU A 50 -9.83 15.74 -3.64
N ARG A 51 -8.74 15.07 -3.31
CA ARG A 51 -8.73 13.62 -3.09
C ARG A 51 -7.90 13.23 -1.86
N PRO A 52 -8.39 12.29 -1.03
CA PRO A 52 -7.69 11.81 0.16
C PRO A 52 -6.41 11.02 -0.16
N LEU A 53 -6.44 10.26 -1.25
CA LEU A 53 -5.37 9.36 -1.66
C LEU A 53 -4.72 9.90 -2.93
N LEU A 54 -3.44 10.28 -2.85
CA LEU A 54 -2.64 10.60 -4.04
C LEU A 54 -2.13 9.30 -4.65
N HIS A 55 -2.46 9.01 -5.91
CA HIS A 55 -1.83 7.84 -6.56
C HIS A 55 -0.32 8.05 -6.69
N SER A 56 0.47 7.11 -6.16
CA SER A 56 1.95 7.08 -6.25
C SER A 56 2.40 6.65 -7.65
N LEU A 57 1.89 7.35 -8.65
CA LEU A 57 2.05 7.09 -10.08
C LEU A 57 2.51 8.38 -10.76
N ARG A 58 3.40 8.23 -11.74
CA ARG A 58 3.87 9.34 -12.58
C ARG A 58 3.72 9.00 -14.05
N TYR A 59 3.15 9.91 -14.83
CA TYR A 59 2.98 9.76 -16.27
C TYR A 59 3.89 10.71 -17.03
N HIS A 60 4.58 10.20 -18.06
CA HIS A 60 5.51 10.96 -18.89
C HIS A 60 4.84 11.26 -20.24
N PRO A 61 4.16 12.42 -20.39
CA PRO A 61 3.43 12.74 -21.60
C PRO A 61 4.34 12.80 -22.83
N SER A 62 3.79 12.47 -23.99
CA SER A 62 4.45 12.76 -25.27
C SER A 62 4.40 14.26 -25.57
N ALA A 63 5.35 14.72 -26.39
CA ALA A 63 5.39 16.12 -26.80
C ALA A 63 4.07 16.51 -27.48
N GLY A 64 3.40 17.55 -26.95
CA GLY A 64 2.11 18.03 -27.44
C GLY A 64 0.90 17.17 -27.06
N GLU A 65 1.05 16.14 -26.21
CA GLU A 65 -0.08 15.35 -25.72
C GLU A 65 -1.02 16.15 -24.83
N LEU A 66 -0.43 17.04 -24.02
CA LEU A 66 -1.11 17.92 -23.09
C LEU A 66 -0.58 19.33 -23.27
N SER A 67 -1.49 20.29 -23.31
CA SER A 67 -1.18 21.71 -23.27
C SER A 67 -0.78 22.16 -21.86
N GLU A 68 -0.22 23.37 -21.72
CA GLU A 68 0.05 23.94 -20.39
C GLU A 68 -1.23 24.09 -19.55
N SER A 69 -2.35 24.47 -20.17
CA SER A 69 -3.65 24.58 -19.50
C SER A 69 -4.19 23.24 -19.02
N ASP A 70 -3.87 22.14 -19.70
CA ASP A 70 -4.31 20.80 -19.28
C ASP A 70 -3.64 20.34 -17.97
N ARG A 71 -2.55 21.01 -17.58
CA ARG A 71 -1.65 20.60 -16.51
C ARG A 71 -1.63 21.57 -15.33
N HIS A 72 -2.52 22.57 -15.38
CA HIS A 72 -2.58 23.62 -14.39
C HIS A 72 -3.03 23.05 -13.03
N LEU A 73 -2.23 23.30 -12.00
CA LEU A 73 -2.56 23.09 -10.60
C LEU A 73 -2.73 24.47 -9.93
N PRO A 74 -3.31 24.55 -8.72
CA PRO A 74 -3.46 25.82 -8.00
C PRO A 74 -2.12 26.50 -7.65
N TRP A 75 -1.01 25.79 -7.79
CA TRP A 75 0.35 26.24 -7.60
C TRP A 75 1.21 25.95 -8.84
N SER A 76 2.38 26.60 -8.93
CA SER A 76 3.41 26.23 -9.89
C SER A 76 4.17 24.99 -9.38
N PRO A 77 4.15 23.86 -10.11
CA PRO A 77 4.83 22.65 -9.65
C PRO A 77 6.32 22.87 -9.47
N THR A 78 6.88 22.29 -8.41
CA THR A 78 8.31 22.37 -8.15
C THR A 78 9.13 21.61 -9.18
N GLU A 79 10.08 22.30 -9.80
CA GLU A 79 11.07 21.67 -10.66
C GLU A 79 12.09 20.90 -9.84
N LEU A 80 12.18 19.59 -10.07
CA LEU A 80 13.15 18.71 -9.45
C LEU A 80 14.35 18.51 -10.38
N ARG A 81 15.56 18.79 -9.87
CA ARG A 81 16.79 18.68 -10.66
C ARG A 81 16.98 17.24 -11.18
N GLY A 82 17.11 17.10 -12.50
CA GLY A 82 17.39 15.82 -13.14
C GLY A 82 16.20 14.87 -13.19
N VAL A 83 15.01 15.35 -12.82
CA VAL A 83 13.74 14.64 -13.01
C VAL A 83 13.09 15.22 -14.27
N PRO A 84 12.75 14.40 -15.28
CA PRO A 84 12.10 14.90 -16.49
C PRO A 84 10.72 15.45 -16.16
N ASP A 85 10.05 16.07 -17.13
CA ASP A 85 8.71 16.58 -16.92
C ASP A 85 7.66 15.44 -16.77
N GLY A 86 6.55 15.70 -16.09
CA GLY A 86 5.53 14.67 -15.86
C GLY A 86 4.34 15.10 -15.01
N ILE A 87 3.41 14.18 -14.82
CA ILE A 87 2.17 14.36 -14.04
C ILE A 87 2.10 13.29 -12.98
N VAL A 88 1.63 13.64 -11.78
CA VAL A 88 1.46 12.73 -10.63
C VAL A 88 -0.03 12.61 -10.30
N GLY A 89 -0.44 11.48 -9.70
CA GLY A 89 -1.79 11.31 -9.14
C GLY A 89 -2.81 10.72 -10.11
N GLN A 90 -4.07 11.14 -9.99
CA GLN A 90 -5.21 10.55 -10.71
C GLN A 90 -5.07 10.61 -12.24
N LEU A 91 -4.75 11.77 -12.83
CA LEU A 91 -4.57 11.88 -14.28
C LEU A 91 -3.42 11.00 -14.78
N ALA A 92 -2.35 10.86 -13.99
CA ALA A 92 -1.23 9.97 -14.32
C ALA A 92 -1.69 8.51 -14.41
N ARG A 93 -2.55 8.07 -13.48
CA ARG A 93 -3.18 6.75 -13.51
C ARG A 93 -4.01 6.55 -14.78
N ASP A 94 -4.85 7.52 -15.13
CA ASP A 94 -5.82 7.39 -16.22
C ASP A 94 -5.17 7.45 -17.61
N LEU A 95 -4.13 8.26 -17.77
CA LEU A 95 -3.30 8.27 -18.99
C LEU A 95 -2.41 7.04 -19.06
N GLY A 96 -1.79 6.65 -17.95
CA GLY A 96 -0.96 5.45 -17.86
C GLY A 96 -1.72 4.17 -18.17
N ALA A 97 -3.01 4.10 -17.81
CA ALA A 97 -3.88 3.00 -18.21
C ALA A 97 -4.07 2.88 -19.73
N LYS A 98 -3.99 4.00 -20.47
CA LYS A 98 -4.09 4.04 -21.93
C LYS A 98 -2.75 3.76 -22.59
N VAL A 99 -1.65 4.25 -22.01
CA VAL A 99 -0.29 4.11 -22.54
C VAL A 99 0.68 3.63 -21.44
N PRO A 100 0.67 2.33 -21.10
CA PRO A 100 1.44 1.79 -19.96
C PRO A 100 2.95 2.03 -20.07
N GLY A 101 3.51 2.07 -21.29
CA GLY A 101 4.94 2.31 -21.51
C GLY A 101 5.44 3.71 -21.09
N ARG A 102 4.52 4.60 -20.69
CA ARG A 102 4.80 5.96 -20.18
C ARG A 102 4.45 6.14 -18.69
N LEU A 103 3.97 5.08 -18.03
CA LEU A 103 3.57 5.10 -16.63
C LEU A 103 4.68 4.57 -15.73
N VAL A 104 5.18 5.42 -14.85
CA VAL A 104 5.99 5.03 -13.70
C VAL A 104 5.05 4.57 -12.59
N ALA A 105 5.23 3.31 -12.17
CA ALA A 105 4.52 2.70 -11.07
C ALA A 105 5.50 1.99 -10.13
N SER A 106 5.06 1.72 -8.90
CA SER A 106 5.80 0.95 -7.89
C SER A 106 7.20 1.50 -7.60
N ALA A 107 7.40 2.83 -7.71
CA ALA A 107 8.70 3.47 -7.50
C ALA A 107 9.30 3.12 -6.13
N LYS A 108 8.45 2.96 -5.11
CA LYS A 108 8.85 2.52 -3.77
C LYS A 108 9.46 1.12 -3.75
N SER A 109 8.84 0.15 -4.41
CA SER A 109 9.36 -1.22 -4.54
C SER A 109 10.66 -1.25 -5.33
N TRP A 110 10.81 -0.41 -6.35
CA TRP A 110 12.08 -0.26 -7.05
C TRP A 110 13.17 0.38 -6.18
N LEU A 111 12.78 1.30 -5.29
CA LEU A 111 13.70 1.97 -4.37
C LEU A 111 14.23 1.00 -3.29
N SER A 112 13.49 -0.04 -2.92
CA SER A 112 13.99 -1.12 -2.06
C SER A 112 14.70 -2.25 -2.79
N HIS A 113 14.59 -2.32 -4.12
CA HIS A 113 15.20 -3.40 -4.89
C HIS A 113 16.71 -3.19 -5.06
N THR A 114 17.50 -4.00 -4.36
CA THR A 114 18.97 -3.94 -4.37
C THR A 114 19.62 -4.43 -5.67
N GLY A 115 18.86 -5.10 -6.54
CA GLY A 115 19.34 -5.63 -7.82
C GLY A 115 19.50 -4.59 -8.94
N VAL A 116 19.17 -3.31 -8.68
CA VAL A 116 19.25 -2.22 -9.65
C VAL A 116 19.96 -1.00 -9.08
N ASP A 117 20.45 -0.12 -9.96
CA ASP A 117 20.84 1.23 -9.57
C ASP A 117 19.57 2.07 -9.35
N ARG A 118 19.23 2.27 -8.08
CA ARG A 118 18.05 3.00 -7.59
C ARG A 118 18.13 4.51 -7.86
N THR A 119 19.29 5.01 -8.29
CA THR A 119 19.53 6.42 -8.63
C THR A 119 19.58 6.68 -10.14
N ALA A 120 19.71 5.62 -10.95
CA ALA A 120 19.67 5.71 -12.40
C ALA A 120 18.25 5.84 -12.94
N ALA A 121 18.10 6.51 -14.09
CA ALA A 121 16.83 6.69 -14.78
C ALA A 121 16.34 5.38 -15.44
N ILE A 122 15.71 4.51 -14.65
CA ILE A 122 15.25 3.18 -15.09
C ILE A 122 13.72 3.08 -15.29
N LEU A 123 12.94 4.05 -14.81
CA LEU A 123 11.47 4.03 -14.86
C LEU A 123 10.92 5.04 -15.89
N PRO A 124 9.88 4.73 -16.69
CA PRO A 124 9.12 3.49 -16.69
C PRO A 124 9.96 2.30 -17.14
N TRP A 125 9.82 1.18 -16.41
CA TRP A 125 10.59 -0.02 -16.72
C TRP A 125 10.15 -0.60 -18.07
N GLY A 126 11.09 -0.93 -18.94
CA GLY A 126 10.78 -1.40 -20.29
C GLY A 126 10.11 -0.37 -21.19
N ALA A 127 10.20 0.93 -20.86
CA ALA A 127 9.68 2.00 -21.69
C ALA A 127 10.22 1.92 -23.14
N PRO A 128 9.38 2.22 -24.16
CA PRO A 128 9.82 2.36 -25.54
C PRO A 128 10.95 3.37 -25.71
N GLU A 129 11.71 3.25 -26.80
CA GLU A 129 12.73 4.23 -27.18
C GLU A 129 12.12 5.63 -27.33
N GLY A 130 12.83 6.65 -26.83
CA GLY A 130 12.39 8.05 -26.86
C GLY A 130 11.44 8.45 -25.72
N VAL A 131 11.05 7.54 -24.83
CA VAL A 131 10.36 7.91 -23.57
C VAL A 131 11.42 8.27 -22.52
N GLU A 132 11.37 9.50 -22.02
CA GLU A 132 12.25 9.93 -20.92
C GLU A 132 12.02 9.06 -19.69
N LYS A 133 13.09 8.81 -18.94
CA LYS A 133 13.05 7.99 -17.72
C LYS A 133 13.42 8.79 -16.49
N VAL A 134 13.01 8.30 -15.34
CA VAL A 134 13.29 8.83 -14.00
C VAL A 134 13.81 7.70 -13.11
N SER A 135 14.58 8.06 -12.08
CA SER A 135 15.02 7.11 -11.07
C SER A 135 13.92 6.81 -10.05
N PRO A 136 13.96 5.66 -9.37
CA PRO A 136 13.10 5.40 -8.22
C PRO A 136 13.13 6.51 -7.16
N VAL A 137 14.30 7.10 -6.91
CA VAL A 137 14.46 8.27 -6.04
C VAL A 137 13.72 9.48 -6.61
N GLY A 138 13.94 9.84 -7.87
CA GLY A 138 13.31 11.00 -8.50
C GLY A 138 11.79 10.89 -8.64
N ALA A 139 11.29 9.67 -8.89
CA ALA A 139 9.85 9.40 -8.88
C ALA A 139 9.26 9.58 -7.48
N SER A 140 9.92 9.04 -6.44
CA SER A 140 9.48 9.23 -5.04
C SER A 140 9.55 10.70 -4.62
N ALA A 141 10.58 11.43 -5.05
CA ALA A 141 10.71 12.86 -4.83
C ALA A 141 9.58 13.64 -5.52
N SER A 142 9.14 13.22 -6.71
CA SER A 142 8.01 13.84 -7.41
C SER A 142 6.71 13.75 -6.60
N TYR A 143 6.47 12.61 -5.92
CA TYR A 143 5.28 12.43 -5.08
C TYR A 143 5.33 13.31 -3.84
N LEU A 144 6.50 13.37 -3.19
CA LEU A 144 6.72 14.23 -2.02
C LEU A 144 6.67 15.72 -2.37
N ALA A 145 7.13 16.11 -3.56
CA ALA A 145 7.03 17.49 -4.05
C ALA A 145 5.57 17.90 -4.28
N HIS A 146 4.75 17.00 -4.84
CA HIS A 146 3.31 17.24 -4.97
C HIS A 146 2.65 17.46 -3.60
N VAL A 147 3.00 16.64 -2.60
CA VAL A 147 2.54 16.81 -1.22
C VAL A 147 2.97 18.14 -0.63
N ARG A 148 4.25 18.51 -0.82
CA ARG A 148 4.80 19.77 -0.33
C ARG A 148 4.04 20.96 -0.91
N ASP A 149 3.91 20.99 -2.24
CA ASP A 149 3.32 22.13 -2.92
C ASP A 149 1.81 22.27 -2.59
N ALA A 150 1.11 21.14 -2.45
CA ALA A 150 -0.29 21.13 -1.99
C ALA A 150 -0.43 21.63 -0.54
N TRP A 151 0.50 21.25 0.34
CA TRP A 151 0.52 21.76 1.72
C TRP A 151 0.78 23.26 1.73
N ASP A 152 1.85 23.71 1.07
CA ASP A 152 2.30 25.10 1.12
C ASP A 152 1.26 26.05 0.48
N HIS A 153 0.51 25.58 -0.51
CA HIS A 153 -0.63 26.32 -1.06
C HIS A 153 -1.79 26.46 -0.04
N ARG A 154 -2.04 25.44 0.77
CA ARG A 154 -3.16 25.43 1.74
C ARG A 154 -2.81 26.10 3.06
N PHE A 155 -1.55 26.04 3.47
CA PHE A 155 -1.02 26.57 4.72
C PHE A 155 0.11 27.57 4.43
N GLU A 156 -0.21 28.63 3.69
CA GLU A 156 0.77 29.62 3.19
C GLU A 156 1.68 30.20 4.30
N ASP A 157 1.12 30.40 5.50
CA ASP A 157 1.86 30.94 6.66
C ASP A 157 2.67 29.87 7.44
N HIS A 158 2.50 28.58 7.12
CA HIS A 158 3.09 27.44 7.85
C HIS A 158 3.64 26.40 6.86
N PRO A 159 4.67 26.75 6.07
CA PRO A 159 5.20 25.86 5.04
C PRO A 159 5.67 24.54 5.66
N ILE A 160 5.46 23.42 4.95
CA ILE A 160 5.72 22.07 5.47
C ILE A 160 7.19 21.85 5.83
N ALA A 161 8.10 22.56 5.15
CA ALA A 161 9.54 22.48 5.39
C ALA A 161 9.95 23.00 6.78
N GLU A 162 9.10 23.81 7.41
CA GLU A 162 9.28 24.31 8.78
C GLU A 162 8.57 23.44 9.82
N GLN A 163 7.73 22.50 9.37
CA GLN A 163 6.96 21.65 10.26
C GLN A 163 7.72 20.37 10.63
N GLN A 164 7.26 19.70 11.70
CA GLN A 164 7.72 18.36 12.05
C GLN A 164 7.08 17.34 11.10
N VAL A 165 7.89 16.75 10.21
CA VAL A 165 7.43 15.74 9.25
C VAL A 165 7.90 14.35 9.66
N VAL A 166 6.96 13.42 9.83
CA VAL A 166 7.20 11.99 10.01
C VAL A 166 6.88 11.28 8.70
N LEU A 167 7.88 10.71 8.05
CA LEU A 167 7.78 10.02 6.75
C LEU A 167 7.89 8.51 6.96
N THR A 168 6.93 7.73 6.48
CA THR A 168 6.92 6.29 6.72
C THR A 168 7.70 5.49 5.68
N VAL A 169 8.27 4.36 6.13
CA VAL A 169 8.97 3.38 5.30
C VAL A 169 8.59 1.95 5.71
N PRO A 170 8.63 0.97 4.79
CA PRO A 170 8.38 -0.43 5.14
C PRO A 170 9.45 -0.90 6.13
N ALA A 171 9.07 -1.77 7.07
CA ALA A 171 10.03 -2.33 8.01
C ALA A 171 11.11 -3.18 7.33
N SER A 172 10.79 -3.74 6.16
CA SER A 172 11.68 -4.52 5.28
C SER A 172 12.74 -3.68 4.54
N PHE A 173 12.67 -2.35 4.60
CA PHE A 173 13.68 -1.49 3.98
C PHE A 173 15.02 -1.58 4.70
N ASP A 174 16.06 -1.90 3.92
CA ASP A 174 17.45 -1.80 4.33
C ASP A 174 17.90 -0.34 4.54
N GLU A 175 19.09 -0.16 5.13
CA GLU A 175 19.65 1.17 5.40
C GLU A 175 19.82 2.00 4.12
N GLY A 176 20.15 1.34 2.99
CA GLY A 176 20.30 2.00 1.69
C GLY A 176 18.97 2.57 1.19
N ALA A 177 17.90 1.80 1.25
CA ALA A 177 16.56 2.23 0.86
C ALA A 177 16.07 3.37 1.76
N ARG A 178 16.32 3.30 3.08
CA ARG A 178 16.01 4.40 4.02
C ARG A 178 16.75 5.69 3.69
N ALA A 179 18.06 5.59 3.41
CA ALA A 179 18.85 6.73 3.00
C ALA A 179 18.36 7.34 1.67
N LEU A 180 17.94 6.50 0.72
CA LEU A 180 17.37 6.93 -0.55
C LEU A 180 15.98 7.59 -0.39
N THR A 181 15.15 7.13 0.55
CA THR A 181 13.90 7.81 0.91
C THR A 181 14.15 9.19 1.49
N ILE A 182 15.13 9.32 2.41
CA ILE A 182 15.54 10.63 2.96
C ILE A 182 16.07 11.53 1.84
N ARG A 183 16.85 10.97 0.91
CA ARG A 183 17.32 11.71 -0.26
C ARG A 183 16.15 12.21 -1.13
N ALA A 184 15.18 11.37 -1.42
CA ALA A 184 13.98 11.77 -2.17
C ALA A 184 13.21 12.89 -1.46
N ALA A 185 13.07 12.82 -0.13
CA ALA A 185 12.46 13.87 0.68
C ALA A 185 13.24 15.19 0.58
N ARG A 186 14.57 15.15 0.69
CA ARG A 186 15.42 16.34 0.52
C ARG A 186 15.33 16.94 -0.87
N GLU A 187 15.34 16.11 -1.92
CA GLU A 187 15.16 16.55 -3.31
C GLU A 187 13.79 17.23 -3.49
N ALA A 188 12.76 16.75 -2.80
CA ALA A 188 11.44 17.38 -2.74
C ALA A 188 11.38 18.64 -1.86
N GLY A 189 12.47 19.08 -1.21
CA GLY A 189 12.50 20.24 -0.30
C GLY A 189 12.09 19.95 1.15
N LEU A 190 11.86 18.69 1.51
CA LEU A 190 11.56 18.25 2.86
C LEU A 190 12.88 17.90 3.59
N SER A 191 13.51 18.92 4.18
CA SER A 191 14.84 18.77 4.79
C SER A 191 14.83 18.15 6.19
N LYS A 192 13.70 18.25 6.92
CA LYS A 192 13.54 17.81 8.32
C LYS A 192 12.54 16.66 8.43
N VAL A 193 12.87 15.50 7.86
CA VAL A 193 12.04 14.29 7.98
C VAL A 193 12.56 13.34 9.04
N ARG A 194 11.67 12.84 9.90
CA ARG A 194 11.92 11.68 10.77
C ARG A 194 11.30 10.45 10.13
N LEU A 195 12.09 9.38 9.97
CA LEU A 195 11.53 8.12 9.46
C LEU A 195 10.79 7.36 10.57
N LEU A 196 9.68 6.73 10.20
CA LEU A 196 8.95 5.77 11.04
C LEU A 196 8.65 4.51 10.22
N GLU A 197 8.73 3.33 10.84
CA GLU A 197 8.33 2.10 10.17
C GLU A 197 6.80 2.02 10.07
N GLU A 198 6.28 1.73 8.88
CA GLU A 198 4.84 1.56 8.61
C GLU A 198 4.10 0.68 9.62
N PRO A 199 4.58 -0.53 9.97
CA PRO A 199 3.85 -1.37 10.93
C PRO A 199 3.79 -0.74 12.33
N GLN A 200 4.82 0.01 12.74
CA GLN A 200 4.79 0.78 13.98
C GLN A 200 3.82 1.94 13.87
N ALA A 201 3.81 2.66 12.75
CA ALA A 201 2.86 3.74 12.50
C ALA A 201 1.42 3.25 12.61
N ALA A 202 1.04 2.19 11.89
CA ALA A 202 -0.29 1.60 11.98
C ALA A 202 -0.65 1.19 13.42
N PHE A 203 0.34 0.72 14.19
CA PHE A 203 0.15 0.42 15.60
C PHE A 203 -0.08 1.67 16.46
N TYR A 204 0.69 2.75 16.24
CA TYR A 204 0.48 4.04 16.92
C TYR A 204 -0.88 4.66 16.63
N ASP A 205 -1.45 4.48 15.42
CA ASP A 205 -2.84 4.86 15.14
C ASP A 205 -3.84 4.09 16.01
N TRP A 206 -3.61 2.78 16.19
CA TRP A 206 -4.42 1.98 17.10
C TRP A 206 -4.26 2.44 18.55
N LEU A 207 -3.04 2.72 19.00
CA LEU A 207 -2.78 3.25 20.35
C LEU A 207 -3.55 4.56 20.58
N GLY A 208 -3.40 5.53 19.69
CA GLY A 208 -4.03 6.85 19.81
C GLY A 208 -5.56 6.78 19.84
N ARG A 209 -6.18 5.85 19.09
CA ARG A 209 -7.63 5.64 19.12
C ARG A 209 -8.13 4.94 20.40
N ASN A 210 -7.24 4.34 21.17
CA ASN A 210 -7.56 3.53 22.35
C ASN A 210 -6.90 4.06 23.62
N GLU A 211 -6.50 5.33 23.62
CA GLU A 211 -5.80 5.98 24.73
C GLU A 211 -6.54 5.82 26.07
N ALA A 212 -7.86 5.91 26.07
CA ALA A 212 -8.68 5.84 27.27
C ALA A 212 -8.56 4.50 28.04
N ASP A 213 -8.36 3.38 27.33
CA ASP A 213 -8.33 2.03 27.92
C ASP A 213 -6.99 1.31 27.66
N ILE A 214 -5.94 2.06 27.29
CA ILE A 214 -4.75 1.48 26.68
C ILE A 214 -4.02 0.49 27.60
N ASP A 215 -3.93 0.80 28.90
CA ASP A 215 -3.30 -0.05 29.90
C ASP A 215 -3.98 -1.42 29.96
N THR A 216 -5.33 -1.45 29.91
CA THR A 216 -6.09 -2.70 29.96
C THR A 216 -5.90 -3.50 28.67
N ARG A 217 -5.89 -2.82 27.51
CA ARG A 217 -5.74 -3.48 26.21
C ARG A 217 -4.34 -4.05 26.01
N VAL A 218 -3.31 -3.36 26.48
CA VAL A 218 -1.92 -3.76 26.27
C VAL A 218 -1.40 -4.69 27.37
N ALA A 219 -1.95 -4.65 28.59
CA ALA A 219 -1.48 -5.49 29.70
C ALA A 219 -1.44 -7.00 29.42
N LYS A 220 -2.24 -7.48 28.48
CA LYS A 220 -2.28 -8.90 28.07
C LYS A 220 -1.58 -9.18 26.74
N MET A 221 -1.01 -8.16 26.11
CA MET A 221 -0.41 -8.24 24.79
C MET A 221 1.10 -8.30 24.92
N HIS A 222 1.67 -9.45 24.57
CA HIS A 222 3.11 -9.68 24.58
C HIS A 222 3.71 -9.47 23.20
N LEU A 223 2.98 -9.95 22.17
CA LEU A 223 3.47 -9.98 20.81
C LEU A 223 2.32 -9.74 19.84
N ALA A 224 2.48 -8.75 18.98
CA ALA A 224 1.55 -8.47 17.91
C ALA A 224 2.13 -8.84 16.55
N LEU A 225 1.32 -9.51 15.73
CA LEU A 225 1.56 -9.68 14.31
C LEU A 225 0.94 -8.50 13.54
N VAL A 226 1.75 -7.72 12.83
CA VAL A 226 1.24 -6.81 11.81
C VAL A 226 1.26 -7.52 10.47
N VAL A 227 0.09 -7.63 9.84
CA VAL A 227 -0.09 -8.15 8.48
C VAL A 227 -0.52 -6.99 7.61
N ASP A 228 0.40 -6.40 6.86
CA ASP A 228 0.09 -5.33 5.92
C ASP A 228 -0.05 -5.91 4.52
N VAL A 229 -1.26 -5.88 3.96
CA VAL A 229 -1.54 -6.30 2.58
C VAL A 229 -2.12 -5.12 1.82
N GLY A 230 -1.22 -4.39 1.14
CA GLY A 230 -1.53 -3.25 0.31
C GLY A 230 -2.02 -3.63 -1.09
N GLY A 231 -1.94 -2.66 -2.01
CA GLY A 231 -2.22 -2.89 -3.44
C GLY A 231 -1.16 -3.78 -4.08
N GLY A 232 0.11 -3.42 -3.98
CA GLY A 232 1.19 -4.14 -4.66
C GLY A 232 2.02 -5.09 -3.80
N THR A 233 1.94 -4.97 -2.47
CA THR A 233 2.91 -5.63 -1.57
C THR A 233 2.25 -6.19 -0.31
N THR A 234 2.92 -7.19 0.26
CA THR A 234 2.60 -7.76 1.58
C THR A 234 3.85 -7.69 2.46
N ASP A 235 3.70 -7.10 3.64
CA ASP A 235 4.77 -6.97 4.63
C ASP A 235 4.28 -7.56 5.97
N LEU A 236 5.13 -8.38 6.59
CA LEU A 236 4.85 -9.04 7.86
C LEU A 236 5.82 -8.54 8.92
N THR A 237 5.35 -8.24 10.12
CA THR A 237 6.20 -7.75 11.21
C THR A 237 5.72 -8.29 12.54
N LEU A 238 6.65 -8.69 13.41
CA LEU A 238 6.38 -8.96 14.81
C LEU A 238 6.80 -7.75 15.65
N ILE A 239 5.87 -7.24 16.44
CA ILE A 239 6.09 -6.14 17.38
C ILE A 239 5.88 -6.70 18.79
N GLN A 240 6.94 -6.74 19.57
CA GLN A 240 6.84 -6.97 21.00
C GLN A 240 6.30 -5.71 21.67
N VAL A 241 5.35 -5.91 22.57
CA VAL A 241 4.70 -4.82 23.29
C VAL A 241 5.05 -4.95 24.77
N GLU A 242 5.63 -3.90 25.33
CA GLU A 242 6.06 -3.87 26.73
C GLU A 242 5.47 -2.64 27.42
N MET A 243 4.73 -2.86 28.50
CA MET A 243 4.28 -1.74 29.34
C MET A 243 5.44 -1.17 30.15
N ARG A 244 5.63 0.14 30.06
CA ARG A 244 6.57 0.92 30.88
C ARG A 244 5.81 2.01 31.64
N GLU A 245 6.47 2.64 32.61
CA GLU A 245 5.91 3.80 33.32
C GLU A 245 5.52 4.94 32.38
N SER A 246 6.21 5.09 31.25
CA SER A 246 5.93 6.10 30.22
C SER A 246 4.88 5.64 29.19
N GLY A 247 4.18 4.53 29.42
CA GLY A 247 3.25 3.91 28.48
C GLY A 247 3.85 2.74 27.67
N PRO A 248 3.11 2.23 26.67
CA PRO A 248 3.52 1.07 25.88
C PRO A 248 4.75 1.36 25.02
N ARG A 249 5.77 0.51 25.12
CA ARG A 249 6.92 0.48 24.22
C ARG A 249 6.68 -0.58 23.14
N LEU A 250 6.81 -0.15 21.88
CA LEU A 250 6.74 -1.02 20.72
C LEU A 250 8.17 -1.35 20.23
N THR A 251 8.58 -2.60 20.38
CA THR A 251 9.88 -3.08 19.88
C THR A 251 9.64 -4.02 18.70
N ARG A 252 10.17 -3.67 17.52
CA ARG A 252 10.15 -4.60 16.39
C ARG A 252 11.15 -5.73 16.62
N VAL A 253 10.66 -6.97 16.63
CA VAL A 253 11.49 -8.15 16.91
C VAL A 253 11.71 -9.05 15.69
N ALA A 254 10.81 -9.01 14.69
CA ALA A 254 11.01 -9.70 13.42
C ALA A 254 10.37 -8.97 12.25
N VAL A 255 10.94 -9.16 11.06
CA VAL A 255 10.49 -8.58 9.79
C VAL A 255 10.52 -9.65 8.71
N GLY A 256 9.43 -9.77 7.98
CA GLY A 256 9.30 -10.68 6.85
C GLY A 256 9.95 -10.13 5.58
N ASP A 257 10.06 -10.99 4.57
CA ASP A 257 10.49 -10.59 3.24
C ASP A 257 9.46 -9.60 2.64
N HIS A 258 9.91 -8.58 1.89
CA HIS A 258 9.01 -7.66 1.17
C HIS A 258 8.39 -8.38 -0.03
N LEU A 259 7.15 -8.84 0.12
CA LEU A 259 6.51 -9.68 -0.90
C LEU A 259 5.85 -8.78 -1.95
N MET A 260 6.23 -8.95 -3.22
CA MET A 260 5.52 -8.35 -4.37
C MET A 260 4.22 -9.12 -4.63
N LEU A 261 3.29 -9.01 -3.69
CA LEU A 261 2.00 -9.70 -3.65
C LEU A 261 0.98 -8.84 -2.91
N GLY A 262 -0.14 -8.51 -3.55
CA GLY A 262 -1.20 -7.74 -2.91
C GLY A 262 -2.52 -7.75 -3.67
N GLY A 263 -3.35 -6.73 -3.42
CA GLY A 263 -4.64 -6.55 -4.07
C GLY A 263 -4.60 -6.45 -5.60
N ASP A 264 -3.51 -5.94 -6.18
CA ASP A 264 -3.30 -5.81 -7.62
C ASP A 264 -3.15 -7.19 -8.28
N ASN A 265 -2.49 -8.15 -7.61
CA ASN A 265 -2.41 -9.54 -8.08
C ASN A 265 -3.77 -10.24 -8.05
N MET A 266 -4.60 -9.93 -7.05
CA MET A 266 -5.98 -10.43 -6.96
C MET A 266 -6.84 -9.90 -8.11
N ASP A 267 -6.72 -8.60 -8.41
CA ASP A 267 -7.44 -7.97 -9.51
C ASP A 267 -7.02 -8.56 -10.87
N LEU A 268 -5.72 -8.78 -11.06
CA LEU A 268 -5.16 -9.38 -12.27
C LEU A 268 -5.64 -10.82 -12.48
N ALA A 269 -5.67 -11.64 -11.43
CA ALA A 269 -6.18 -13.00 -11.50
C ALA A 269 -7.64 -13.04 -11.98
N LEU A 270 -8.49 -12.18 -11.41
CA LEU A 270 -9.90 -12.05 -11.82
C LEU A 270 -10.04 -11.51 -13.25
N ALA A 271 -9.15 -10.60 -13.67
CA ALA A 271 -9.15 -10.06 -15.02
C ALA A 271 -8.80 -11.13 -16.07
N HIS A 272 -7.81 -11.99 -15.81
CA HIS A 272 -7.49 -13.11 -16.71
C HIS A 272 -8.64 -14.13 -16.81
N ASP A 273 -9.24 -14.52 -15.69
CA ASP A 273 -10.43 -15.39 -15.71
C ASP A 273 -11.58 -14.75 -16.51
N SER A 274 -11.76 -13.44 -16.37
CA SER A 274 -12.79 -12.69 -17.09
C SER A 274 -12.49 -12.55 -18.58
N GLU A 275 -11.24 -12.29 -18.95
CA GLU A 275 -10.79 -12.21 -20.35
C GLU A 275 -11.00 -13.56 -21.06
N ALA A 276 -10.69 -14.67 -20.40
CA ALA A 276 -10.92 -16.01 -20.94
C ALA A 276 -12.41 -16.25 -21.24
N LYS A 277 -13.30 -15.86 -20.32
CA LYS A 277 -14.77 -15.96 -20.50
C LYS A 277 -15.33 -15.02 -21.57
N ILE A 278 -14.74 -13.83 -21.70
CA ILE A 278 -15.12 -12.86 -22.72
C ILE A 278 -14.69 -13.34 -24.12
N SER A 279 -13.48 -13.90 -24.21
CA SER A 279 -12.89 -14.34 -25.47
C SER A 279 -13.54 -15.63 -25.98
N SER A 280 -14.02 -16.52 -25.10
CA SER A 280 -14.70 -17.76 -25.49
C SER A 280 -16.10 -17.53 -26.08
N LYS A 281 -16.74 -16.39 -25.81
CA LYS A 281 -18.09 -16.04 -26.31
C LYS A 281 -18.09 -15.31 -27.67
N GLY A 282 -16.93 -14.99 -28.24
CA GLY A 282 -16.79 -14.02 -29.34
C GLY A 282 -16.21 -14.52 -30.67
N GLY A 283 -16.09 -15.83 -30.89
CA GLY A 283 -15.37 -16.38 -32.06
C GLY A 283 -13.87 -16.55 -31.79
N PRO A 284 -12.99 -16.68 -32.82
CA PRO A 284 -11.57 -17.03 -32.62
C PRO A 284 -10.90 -16.12 -31.58
N GLN A 285 -10.25 -16.73 -30.59
CA GLN A 285 -9.64 -16.11 -29.40
C GLN A 285 -8.83 -14.85 -29.78
N LYS A 286 -9.45 -13.68 -29.64
CA LYS A 286 -8.77 -12.40 -29.76
C LYS A 286 -8.58 -11.81 -28.38
N LYS A 287 -7.34 -11.87 -27.87
CA LYS A 287 -6.92 -11.20 -26.63
C LYS A 287 -7.36 -9.74 -26.63
N LEU A 288 -7.67 -9.21 -25.45
CA LEU A 288 -7.98 -7.80 -25.30
C LEU A 288 -6.75 -6.96 -25.64
N GLY A 289 -6.96 -5.79 -26.24
CA GLY A 289 -5.89 -4.80 -26.35
C GLY A 289 -5.50 -4.29 -24.96
N ALA A 290 -4.28 -3.76 -24.79
CA ALA A 290 -3.77 -3.33 -23.48
C ALA A 290 -4.74 -2.42 -22.71
N GLY A 291 -5.26 -1.36 -23.34
CA GLY A 291 -6.22 -0.46 -22.68
C GLY A 291 -7.56 -1.13 -22.30
N GLN A 292 -8.03 -2.10 -23.09
CA GLN A 292 -9.23 -2.88 -22.76
C GLN A 292 -8.98 -3.81 -21.57
N PHE A 293 -7.79 -4.41 -21.50
CA PHE A 293 -7.39 -5.27 -20.39
C PHE A 293 -7.22 -4.45 -19.10
N THR A 294 -6.62 -3.26 -19.17
CA THR A 294 -6.56 -2.35 -18.01
C THR A 294 -7.93 -1.91 -17.54
N GLN A 295 -8.86 -1.60 -18.45
CA GLN A 295 -10.26 -1.34 -18.09
C GLN A 295 -10.87 -2.55 -17.35
N LEU A 296 -10.60 -3.76 -17.83
CA LEU A 296 -11.07 -4.99 -17.19
C LEU A 296 -10.51 -5.16 -15.77
N ILE A 297 -9.21 -4.92 -15.55
CA ILE A 297 -8.58 -4.96 -14.22
C ILE A 297 -9.31 -4.03 -13.25
N GLN A 298 -9.58 -2.78 -13.65
CA GLN A 298 -10.28 -1.82 -12.80
C GLN A 298 -11.72 -2.27 -12.49
N GLN A 299 -12.44 -2.82 -13.48
CA GLN A 299 -13.77 -3.38 -13.26
C GLN A 299 -13.73 -4.60 -12.32
N CYS A 300 -12.70 -5.45 -12.43
CA CYS A 300 -12.48 -6.59 -11.55
C CYS A 300 -12.16 -6.16 -10.11
N ARG A 301 -11.39 -5.08 -9.90
CA ARG A 301 -11.18 -4.46 -8.58
C ARG A 301 -12.50 -4.08 -7.93
N SER A 302 -13.30 -3.26 -8.62
CA SER A 302 -14.59 -2.81 -8.08
C SER A 302 -15.55 -3.97 -7.85
N ALA A 303 -15.51 -5.01 -8.70
CA ALA A 303 -16.30 -6.22 -8.49
C ALA A 303 -15.82 -7.04 -7.27
N LYS A 304 -14.50 -7.20 -7.09
CA LYS A 304 -13.87 -7.88 -5.96
C LYS A 304 -14.29 -7.24 -4.63
N GLU A 305 -14.13 -5.92 -4.52
CA GLU A 305 -14.49 -5.17 -3.31
C GLU A 305 -15.98 -5.34 -2.95
N ARG A 306 -16.87 -5.27 -3.95
CA ARG A 306 -18.31 -5.49 -3.75
C ARG A 306 -18.66 -6.93 -3.39
N LEU A 307 -17.99 -7.91 -3.98
CA LEU A 307 -18.28 -9.34 -3.77
C LEU A 307 -17.67 -9.88 -2.46
N LEU A 308 -16.76 -9.14 -1.82
CA LEU A 308 -16.18 -9.45 -0.51
C LEU A 308 -16.80 -8.65 0.65
N ALA A 309 -17.73 -7.75 0.36
CA ALA A 309 -18.49 -6.98 1.35
C ALA A 309 -19.45 -7.88 2.15
N SER A 310 -19.92 -7.38 3.31
CA SER A 310 -20.85 -8.11 4.18
C SER A 310 -22.22 -8.36 3.51
N ASP A 311 -22.68 -7.42 2.69
CA ASP A 311 -23.92 -7.45 1.91
C ASP A 311 -23.68 -7.82 0.44
N ALA A 312 -22.62 -8.61 0.19
CA ALA A 312 -22.18 -8.94 -1.17
C ALA A 312 -23.31 -9.57 -2.02
N PRO A 313 -23.52 -9.09 -3.26
CA PRO A 313 -24.45 -9.71 -4.19
C PRO A 313 -23.93 -11.09 -4.65
N GLU A 314 -24.81 -11.91 -5.23
CA GLU A 314 -24.42 -13.21 -5.82
C GLU A 314 -23.45 -13.06 -7.00
N SER A 315 -23.56 -11.96 -7.75
CA SER A 315 -22.66 -11.68 -8.86
C SER A 315 -22.59 -10.20 -9.25
N VAL A 316 -21.50 -9.81 -9.89
CA VAL A 316 -21.28 -8.47 -10.47
C VAL A 316 -20.88 -8.61 -11.93
N LYS A 317 -21.54 -7.84 -12.81
CA LYS A 317 -21.20 -7.79 -14.24
C LYS A 317 -19.98 -6.90 -14.45
N VAL A 318 -18.96 -7.42 -15.13
CA VAL A 318 -17.81 -6.67 -15.62
C VAL A 318 -17.93 -6.49 -17.13
N THR A 319 -17.70 -5.26 -17.61
CA THR A 319 -17.89 -4.89 -19.02
C THR A 319 -16.66 -4.20 -19.57
N VAL A 320 -16.25 -4.63 -20.77
CA VAL A 320 -15.18 -4.05 -21.55
C VAL A 320 -15.79 -3.46 -22.81
N LEU A 321 -15.53 -2.18 -23.08
CA LEU A 321 -16.08 -1.50 -24.26
C LEU A 321 -15.33 -1.95 -25.53
N GLY A 322 -16.06 -2.04 -26.65
CA GLY A 322 -15.48 -2.34 -27.95
C GLY A 322 -14.58 -1.20 -28.43
N GLY A 323 -13.42 -1.52 -29.00
CA GLY A 323 -12.53 -0.51 -29.60
C GLY A 323 -12.93 -0.20 -31.06
N GLY A 324 -12.97 1.08 -31.43
CA GLY A 324 -13.18 1.55 -32.81
C GLY A 324 -14.35 2.52 -33.02
N ARG A 325 -14.50 3.05 -34.25
CA ARG A 325 -15.52 4.06 -34.65
C ARG A 325 -17.00 3.64 -34.49
N LYS A 326 -17.29 2.37 -34.16
CA LYS A 326 -18.64 1.89 -33.83
C LYS A 326 -18.74 1.63 -32.33
N LEU A 327 -18.95 2.70 -31.56
CA LEU A 327 -19.18 2.65 -30.11
C LEU A 327 -20.53 1.99 -29.73
N ILE A 328 -21.44 1.86 -30.69
CA ILE A 328 -22.78 1.30 -30.49
C ILE A 328 -22.77 -0.16 -30.97
N GLY A 329 -22.53 -1.11 -30.06
CA GLY A 329 -22.72 -2.55 -30.30
C GLY A 329 -21.53 -3.50 -30.03
N GLY A 330 -20.37 -2.99 -29.60
CA GLY A 330 -19.15 -3.80 -29.41
C GLY A 330 -18.78 -4.18 -27.97
N SER A 331 -19.61 -3.87 -26.96
CA SER A 331 -19.29 -4.15 -25.56
C SER A 331 -19.31 -5.64 -25.28
N ARG A 332 -18.24 -6.15 -24.65
CA ARG A 332 -18.13 -7.52 -24.19
C ARG A 332 -18.24 -7.55 -22.67
N SER A 333 -19.02 -8.49 -22.14
CA SER A 333 -19.23 -8.56 -20.70
C SER A 333 -19.26 -10.00 -20.19
N THR A 334 -18.85 -10.19 -18.95
CA THR A 334 -19.01 -11.44 -18.22
C THR A 334 -19.49 -11.14 -16.80
N SER A 335 -19.96 -12.17 -16.09
CA SER A 335 -20.35 -12.06 -14.69
C SER A 335 -19.27 -12.70 -13.81
N LEU A 336 -18.84 -11.98 -12.78
CA LEU A 336 -18.05 -12.50 -11.67
C LEU A 336 -19.02 -12.89 -10.57
N THR A 337 -18.99 -14.16 -10.16
CA THR A 337 -19.84 -14.67 -9.07
C THR A 337 -19.11 -14.59 -7.74
N ARG A 338 -19.86 -14.48 -6.65
CA ARG A 338 -19.32 -14.56 -5.29
C ARG A 338 -18.53 -15.84 -5.06
N ALA A 339 -19.06 -16.98 -5.52
CA ALA A 339 -18.40 -18.28 -5.43
C ALA A 339 -17.01 -18.28 -6.11
N LEU A 340 -16.89 -17.70 -7.31
CA LEU A 340 -15.60 -17.60 -8.00
C LEU A 340 -14.63 -16.68 -7.26
N VAL A 341 -15.11 -15.55 -6.73
CA VAL A 341 -14.26 -14.63 -5.95
C VAL A 341 -13.79 -15.31 -4.66
N HIS A 342 -14.63 -16.10 -4.00
CA HIS A 342 -14.20 -16.89 -2.85
C HIS A 342 -13.14 -17.91 -3.25
N GLU A 343 -13.38 -18.72 -4.28
CA GLU A 343 -12.39 -19.71 -4.75
C GLU A 343 -11.05 -19.05 -5.13
N ARG A 344 -11.09 -17.98 -5.91
CA ARG A 344 -9.89 -17.34 -6.45
C ARG A 344 -9.17 -16.46 -5.45
N ILE A 345 -9.90 -15.69 -4.66
CA ILE A 345 -9.33 -14.69 -3.75
C ILE A 345 -9.18 -15.27 -2.35
N LEU A 346 -10.26 -15.80 -1.77
CA LEU A 346 -10.22 -16.34 -0.42
C LEU A 346 -9.34 -17.60 -0.37
N ASP A 347 -9.64 -18.60 -1.20
CA ASP A 347 -8.90 -19.87 -1.14
C ASP A 347 -7.57 -19.81 -1.91
N GLY A 348 -7.43 -18.91 -2.90
CA GLY A 348 -6.19 -18.71 -3.63
C GLY A 348 -5.14 -17.90 -2.87
N PHE A 349 -5.54 -16.78 -2.25
CA PHE A 349 -4.60 -15.86 -1.57
C PHE A 349 -4.61 -16.01 -0.05
N PHE A 350 -5.70 -16.49 0.55
CA PHE A 350 -5.79 -16.79 1.99
C PHE A 350 -6.22 -18.24 2.23
N PRO A 351 -5.51 -19.23 1.64
CA PRO A 351 -5.90 -20.62 1.76
C PRO A 351 -5.98 -21.03 3.22
N ASP A 352 -6.98 -21.85 3.52
CA ASP A 352 -7.05 -22.59 4.76
C ASP A 352 -5.91 -23.63 4.78
N VAL A 353 -4.93 -23.45 5.67
CA VAL A 353 -3.73 -24.30 5.74
C VAL A 353 -3.30 -24.55 7.18
N GLU A 354 -2.60 -25.66 7.38
CA GLU A 354 -1.95 -26.00 8.65
C GLU A 354 -0.74 -25.09 8.95
N ALA A 355 -0.37 -24.97 10.23
CA ALA A 355 0.77 -24.16 10.70
C ALA A 355 2.13 -24.57 10.08
N SER A 356 2.23 -25.82 9.63
CA SER A 356 3.43 -26.37 8.98
C SER A 356 3.49 -26.06 7.47
N ALA A 357 2.47 -25.42 6.90
CA ALA A 357 2.45 -25.09 5.48
C ALA A 357 3.56 -24.08 5.12
N ARG A 358 4.16 -24.26 3.94
CA ARG A 358 5.22 -23.37 3.42
C ARG A 358 4.89 -22.91 2.00
N PRO A 359 5.31 -21.70 1.61
CA PRO A 359 5.18 -21.21 0.24
C PRO A 359 5.86 -22.15 -0.75
N SER A 360 5.20 -22.41 -1.87
CA SER A 360 5.73 -23.20 -2.98
C SER A 360 6.95 -22.53 -3.60
N ARG A 361 8.01 -23.31 -3.81
CA ARG A 361 9.24 -22.87 -4.51
C ARG A 361 9.24 -23.19 -6.00
N LYS A 362 8.11 -23.63 -6.58
CA LYS A 362 8.07 -23.96 -8.01
C LYS A 362 8.55 -22.75 -8.81
N ARG A 363 9.62 -22.94 -9.58
CA ARG A 363 10.25 -21.92 -10.44
C ARG A 363 9.28 -21.51 -11.55
N GLY A 364 8.44 -20.56 -11.22
CA GLY A 364 7.67 -19.75 -12.14
C GLY A 364 7.68 -18.32 -11.62
N ALA A 365 8.85 -17.80 -11.26
CA ALA A 365 8.99 -16.37 -11.03
C ALA A 365 8.73 -15.72 -12.39
N ILE A 366 7.48 -15.32 -12.64
CA ILE A 366 7.20 -14.35 -13.68
C ILE A 366 7.91 -13.08 -13.19
N VAL A 367 9.13 -12.85 -13.68
CA VAL A 367 9.80 -11.56 -13.57
C VAL A 367 9.09 -10.63 -14.54
N GLU A 368 7.81 -10.38 -14.31
CA GLU A 368 7.06 -9.39 -15.07
C GLU A 368 7.60 -8.04 -14.64
N PHE A 369 8.08 -7.24 -15.59
CA PHE A 369 8.58 -5.90 -15.31
C PHE A 369 9.80 -5.80 -14.39
N GLY A 370 10.63 -6.85 -14.23
CA GLY A 370 11.94 -6.74 -13.56
C GLY A 370 11.93 -6.75 -12.02
N LEU A 371 10.77 -6.78 -11.36
CA LEU A 371 10.66 -7.00 -9.92
C LEU A 371 10.42 -8.49 -9.59
N PRO A 372 10.95 -9.01 -8.46
CA PRO A 372 10.81 -10.41 -8.10
C PRO A 372 9.43 -10.70 -7.48
N TYR A 373 8.45 -11.07 -8.30
CA TYR A 373 7.15 -11.57 -7.82
C TYR A 373 7.29 -12.92 -7.11
N VAL A 374 6.53 -13.10 -6.03
CA VAL A 374 6.48 -14.38 -5.31
C VAL A 374 5.81 -15.44 -6.16
N ALA A 375 6.33 -16.67 -6.11
CA ALA A 375 5.76 -17.79 -6.88
C ALA A 375 4.46 -18.35 -6.28
N ASP A 376 4.27 -18.18 -4.97
CA ASP A 376 3.08 -18.62 -4.24
C ASP A 376 2.27 -17.42 -3.77
N ALA A 377 1.01 -17.35 -4.18
CA ALA A 377 0.08 -16.28 -3.84
C ALA A 377 -0.59 -16.46 -2.47
N GLY A 378 -0.45 -17.63 -1.82
CA GLY A 378 -1.06 -17.94 -0.54
C GLY A 378 -0.40 -17.18 0.61
N ILE A 379 -0.89 -15.99 0.94
CA ILE A 379 -0.43 -15.13 2.04
C ILE A 379 -0.42 -15.88 3.37
N THR A 380 -1.41 -16.72 3.65
CA THR A 380 -1.43 -17.53 4.88
C THR A 380 -0.25 -18.50 4.97
N ARG A 381 0.26 -19.05 3.85
CA ARG A 381 1.49 -19.86 3.86
C ARG A 381 2.72 -19.02 4.18
N HIS A 382 2.77 -17.78 3.69
CA HIS A 382 3.83 -16.84 4.02
C HIS A 382 3.80 -16.44 5.50
N ILE A 383 2.61 -16.22 6.08
CA ILE A 383 2.45 -15.96 7.52
C ILE A 383 2.94 -17.17 8.33
N ALA A 384 2.54 -18.39 7.98
CA ALA A 384 3.00 -19.61 8.65
C ALA A 384 4.53 -19.75 8.60
N ALA A 385 5.12 -19.56 7.42
CA ALA A 385 6.58 -19.62 7.24
C ALA A 385 7.32 -18.50 7.98
N PHE A 386 6.74 -17.31 8.08
CA PHE A 386 7.30 -16.18 8.81
C PHE A 386 7.33 -16.47 10.31
N LEU A 387 6.21 -16.88 10.89
CA LEU A 387 6.13 -17.24 12.31
C LEU A 387 7.07 -18.39 12.67
N ASP A 388 7.20 -19.39 11.78
CA ASP A 388 8.10 -20.52 11.99
C ASP A 388 9.57 -20.10 11.95
N ARG A 389 9.96 -19.27 10.98
CA ARG A 389 11.33 -18.76 10.85
C ARG A 389 11.75 -17.95 12.08
N HIS A 390 10.80 -17.27 12.72
CA HIS A 390 11.03 -16.41 13.87
C HIS A 390 10.51 -17.00 15.18
N SER A 391 10.42 -18.34 15.27
CA SER A 391 9.84 -19.01 16.43
C SER A 391 10.55 -18.66 17.73
N ASP A 392 11.89 -18.58 17.71
CA ASP A 392 12.68 -18.37 18.92
C ASP A 392 12.43 -16.98 19.49
N VAL A 393 12.53 -15.96 18.64
CA VAL A 393 12.25 -14.57 19.01
C VAL A 393 10.78 -14.36 19.40
N ALA A 394 9.86 -15.04 18.72
CA ALA A 394 8.45 -14.98 19.09
C ALA A 394 8.21 -15.59 20.47
N ARG A 395 8.88 -16.69 20.84
CA ARG A 395 8.77 -17.32 22.17
C ARG A 395 9.36 -16.46 23.28
N GLU A 396 10.48 -15.78 23.03
CA GLU A 396 11.11 -14.87 24.00
C GLU A 396 10.19 -13.73 24.44
N ALA A 397 9.19 -13.36 23.63
CA ALA A 397 8.21 -12.35 24.00
C ALA A 397 7.20 -12.83 25.06
N PHE A 398 7.00 -14.14 25.21
CA PHE A 398 6.01 -14.73 26.11
C PHE A 398 6.66 -15.32 27.37
N PRO A 399 5.88 -15.49 28.46
CA PRO A 399 6.33 -16.25 29.62
C PRO A 399 6.70 -17.70 29.28
N ASP A 400 7.68 -18.25 29.98
CA ASP A 400 8.10 -19.65 29.83
C ASP A 400 6.91 -20.62 30.00
N GLY A 401 6.84 -21.63 29.12
CA GLY A 401 5.79 -22.63 29.13
C GLY A 401 4.46 -22.20 28.50
N THR A 402 4.37 -21.00 27.91
CA THR A 402 3.15 -20.54 27.19
C THR A 402 2.77 -21.45 26.02
N PHE A 403 3.76 -21.99 25.31
CA PHE A 403 3.54 -22.85 24.14
C PHE A 403 4.03 -24.27 24.41
N ALA A 404 3.29 -25.26 23.91
CA ALA A 404 3.73 -26.65 23.91
C ALA A 404 4.95 -26.85 22.98
N ASP A 405 5.75 -27.88 23.25
CA ASP A 405 6.90 -28.25 22.44
C ASP A 405 6.50 -28.44 20.97
N GLY A 406 7.20 -27.74 20.07
CA GLY A 406 6.94 -27.79 18.63
C GLY A 406 5.71 -27.01 18.13
N ALA A 407 4.92 -26.39 19.01
CA ALA A 407 3.77 -25.58 18.59
C ALA A 407 4.21 -24.23 18.02
N LEU A 408 3.62 -23.78 16.91
CA LEU A 408 3.94 -22.47 16.32
C LEU A 408 3.60 -21.35 17.32
N PRO A 409 4.54 -20.43 17.67
CA PRO A 409 4.27 -19.33 18.59
C PRO A 409 3.44 -18.25 17.88
N VAL A 410 2.13 -18.47 17.83
CA VAL A 410 1.19 -17.49 17.25
C VAL A 410 1.05 -16.31 18.21
N PRO A 411 1.24 -15.07 17.72
CA PRO A 411 1.08 -13.83 18.51
C PRO A 411 -0.30 -13.73 19.19
N ASP A 412 -0.40 -13.03 20.32
CA ASP A 412 -1.66 -12.86 21.06
C ASP A 412 -2.53 -11.74 20.50
N ALA A 413 -1.93 -10.84 19.72
CA ALA A 413 -2.62 -9.81 18.96
C ALA A 413 -2.27 -9.84 17.46
N VAL A 414 -3.19 -9.36 16.63
CA VAL A 414 -2.96 -9.15 15.19
C VAL A 414 -3.54 -7.81 14.73
N LEU A 415 -2.71 -7.02 14.05
CA LEU A 415 -3.10 -5.81 13.34
C LEU A 415 -3.13 -6.10 11.85
N LEU A 416 -4.32 -6.09 11.27
CA LEU A 416 -4.52 -6.24 9.82
C LEU A 416 -4.52 -4.85 9.18
N ASN A 417 -3.54 -4.56 8.33
CA ASN A 417 -3.36 -3.26 7.66
C ASN A 417 -3.36 -3.41 6.12
N GLY A 418 -3.60 -2.30 5.43
CA GLY A 418 -3.68 -2.26 3.97
C GLY A 418 -5.10 -2.49 3.42
N GLY A 419 -5.32 -2.01 2.19
CA GLY A 419 -6.64 -1.94 1.57
C GLY A 419 -7.35 -3.28 1.37
N VAL A 420 -6.61 -4.40 1.37
CA VAL A 420 -7.18 -5.75 1.23
C VAL A 420 -8.05 -6.13 2.44
N PHE A 421 -7.76 -5.61 3.64
CA PHE A 421 -8.53 -5.93 4.85
C PHE A 421 -9.70 -4.99 5.15
N LYS A 422 -10.04 -4.08 4.22
CA LYS A 422 -11.28 -3.27 4.31
C LYS A 422 -12.53 -4.15 4.39
N GLY A 423 -12.53 -5.29 3.70
CA GLY A 423 -13.62 -6.27 3.75
C GLY A 423 -13.52 -7.20 4.97
N HIS A 424 -14.68 -7.58 5.52
CA HIS A 424 -14.75 -8.48 6.67
C HIS A 424 -14.26 -9.91 6.34
N THR A 425 -14.49 -10.36 5.10
CA THR A 425 -14.26 -11.76 4.68
C THR A 425 -12.80 -12.20 4.79
N LEU A 426 -11.85 -11.40 4.29
CA LEU A 426 -10.43 -11.76 4.31
C LEU A 426 -9.83 -11.62 5.72
N ALA A 427 -10.30 -10.63 6.49
CA ALA A 427 -9.91 -10.46 7.88
C ALA A 427 -10.38 -11.64 8.75
N ALA A 428 -11.63 -12.06 8.60
CA ALA A 428 -12.19 -13.20 9.30
C ALA A 428 -11.45 -14.51 8.96
N ARG A 429 -11.20 -14.77 7.67
CA ARG A 429 -10.41 -15.95 7.26
C ARG A 429 -9.00 -15.95 7.86
N THR A 430 -8.34 -14.79 7.91
CA THR A 430 -7.00 -14.68 8.51
C THR A 430 -7.04 -15.01 10.00
N LEU A 431 -8.01 -14.46 10.74
CA LEU A 431 -8.19 -14.75 12.18
C LEU A 431 -8.54 -16.21 12.46
N GLU A 432 -9.40 -16.82 11.63
CA GLU A 432 -9.78 -18.23 11.76
C GLU A 432 -8.58 -19.16 11.58
N VAL A 433 -7.74 -18.89 10.59
CA VAL A 433 -6.49 -19.64 10.35
C VAL A 433 -5.53 -19.48 11.54
N LEU A 434 -5.29 -18.25 12.00
CA LEU A 434 -4.42 -17.99 13.14
C LEU A 434 -4.96 -18.63 14.44
N GLY A 435 -6.27 -18.56 14.68
CA GLY A 435 -6.91 -19.17 15.84
C GLY A 435 -6.75 -20.68 15.87
N ARG A 436 -6.86 -21.37 14.73
CA ARG A 436 -6.59 -22.82 14.66
C ARG A 436 -5.14 -23.16 14.97
N TRP A 437 -4.19 -22.35 14.49
CA TRP A 437 -2.78 -22.53 14.85
C TRP A 437 -2.52 -22.25 16.33
N ARG A 438 -3.36 -21.43 16.98
CA ARG A 438 -3.32 -21.08 18.41
C ARG A 438 -4.26 -21.97 19.26
N GLY A 439 -4.52 -23.21 18.84
CA GLY A 439 -5.30 -24.18 19.62
C GLY A 439 -6.80 -23.89 19.74
N GLY A 440 -7.34 -23.07 18.84
CA GLY A 440 -8.76 -22.70 18.77
C GLY A 440 -9.09 -21.29 19.29
N GLU A 441 -8.15 -20.62 19.96
CA GLU A 441 -8.35 -19.25 20.46
C GLU A 441 -7.70 -18.23 19.51
N ALA A 442 -8.54 -17.52 18.75
CA ALA A 442 -8.07 -16.47 17.83
C ALA A 442 -7.31 -15.35 18.56
N PRO A 443 -6.23 -14.80 17.96
CA PRO A 443 -5.58 -13.63 18.51
C PRO A 443 -6.53 -12.43 18.57
N GLU A 444 -6.30 -11.51 19.51
CA GLU A 444 -7.03 -10.25 19.58
C GLU A 444 -6.82 -9.47 18.28
N ARG A 445 -7.91 -9.16 17.58
CA ARG A 445 -7.86 -8.27 16.42
C ARG A 445 -7.73 -6.83 16.92
N LEU A 446 -6.61 -6.20 16.59
CA LEU A 446 -6.43 -4.77 16.78
C LEU A 446 -7.24 -4.05 15.70
N GLU A 447 -8.33 -3.39 16.12
CA GLU A 447 -9.27 -2.77 15.19
C GLU A 447 -8.62 -1.67 14.34
N ASN A 448 -8.79 -1.77 13.02
CA ASN A 448 -8.28 -0.82 12.06
C ASN A 448 -9.39 -0.47 11.05
N PRO A 449 -10.26 0.51 11.37
CA PRO A 449 -11.43 0.82 10.55
C PRO A 449 -11.09 1.57 9.25
N ALA A 450 -9.90 2.16 9.17
CA ALA A 450 -9.42 2.92 8.02
C ALA A 450 -7.95 2.58 7.74
N PRO A 451 -7.67 1.35 7.25
CA PRO A 451 -6.30 0.86 7.04
C PRO A 451 -5.48 1.70 6.06
N GLU A 452 -6.12 2.39 5.13
CA GLU A 452 -5.50 3.32 4.19
C GLU A 452 -5.02 4.63 4.85
N LEU A 453 -5.55 4.98 6.03
CA LEU A 453 -5.17 6.20 6.76
C LEU A 453 -4.30 5.89 7.99
N ALA A 454 -4.33 4.65 8.48
CA ALA A 454 -3.70 4.26 9.74
C ALA A 454 -2.20 4.57 9.78
N VAL A 455 -1.48 4.39 8.67
CA VAL A 455 -0.04 4.67 8.61
C VAL A 455 0.24 6.17 8.72
N ALA A 456 -0.47 7.01 7.96
CA ALA A 456 -0.29 8.47 8.00
C ALA A 456 -0.71 9.06 9.36
N ARG A 457 -1.87 8.64 9.90
CA ARG A 457 -2.34 9.08 11.22
C ARG A 457 -1.42 8.59 12.33
N GLY A 458 -0.94 7.35 12.23
CA GLY A 458 0.02 6.78 13.15
C GLY A 458 1.36 7.49 13.17
N ALA A 459 1.80 7.99 12.02
CA ALA A 459 2.99 8.84 11.92
C ALA A 459 2.80 10.18 12.65
N VAL A 460 1.60 10.76 12.62
CA VAL A 460 1.25 11.92 13.44
C VAL A 460 1.21 11.57 14.92
N ALA A 461 0.55 10.46 15.30
CA ALA A 461 0.44 10.00 16.69
C ALA A 461 1.79 9.70 17.33
N TYR A 462 2.76 9.17 16.56
CA TYR A 462 4.16 9.00 16.99
C TYR A 462 4.90 10.34 17.16
N GLY A 463 4.44 11.39 16.49
CA GLY A 463 5.01 12.73 16.55
C GLY A 463 4.58 13.54 17.77
N LEU A 464 3.41 13.22 18.33
CA LEU A 464 2.91 13.71 19.62
C LEU A 464 3.74 13.09 20.75
#